data_AF-A0A9E3ITM9-F1
#
_entry.id   AF-A0A9E3ITM9-F1
#
_cell.length_a   1.000
_cell.length_b   1.000
_cell.length_c   1.000
_cell.angle_alpha   90.00
_cell.angle_beta   90.00
_cell.angle_gamma   90.00
#
_symmetry.space_group_name_H-M   'P 1'
#
loop_
_entity.id
_entity.type
_entity.pdbx_description
1 polymer ?
#
loop_
_entity_poly.entity_id
_entity_poly.type
_entity_poly.pdbx_seq_one_letter_code
_entity_poly.pdbx_strand_id
1 'polypeptide(L)'
;MASKRLLIGLALACLATTAAAHDYVVVASTDPSIARGQPIDAGARLPLAIGHSVTLMYASGDLVTLRGASGGVVAPTRRASSAEAQRLEVLRMMVGPAPEPAGPRLAKTRGGLCPAAAGLTTLDDIATAAQGGCTAEARAALEAWLAAHPAP
;
A
#
# COMPACT_ATOMS: atom_id res chain seq x y z
N MET A 1 -32.95 -3.99 -57.62
CA MET A 1 -31.85 -4.89 -57.18
C MET A 1 -30.85 -4.19 -56.24
N ALA A 2 -31.28 -3.25 -55.37
CA ALA A 2 -30.38 -2.54 -54.44
C ALA A 2 -30.46 -3.06 -52.98
N SER A 3 -31.53 -3.77 -52.64
CA SER A 3 -31.87 -4.19 -51.27
C SER A 3 -31.06 -5.37 -50.74
N LYS A 4 -30.52 -6.23 -51.62
CA LYS A 4 -29.78 -7.44 -51.22
C LYS A 4 -28.34 -7.14 -50.77
N ARG A 5 -27.75 -6.03 -51.22
CA ARG A 5 -26.38 -5.61 -50.84
C ARG A 5 -26.34 -4.93 -49.46
N LEU A 6 -27.42 -4.27 -49.07
CA LEU A 6 -27.52 -3.60 -47.76
C LEU A 6 -27.59 -4.62 -46.60
N LEU A 7 -28.26 -5.75 -46.81
CA LEU A 7 -28.43 -6.79 -45.79
C LEU A 7 -27.13 -7.56 -45.49
N ILE A 8 -26.22 -7.67 -46.46
CA ILE A 8 -24.92 -8.34 -46.26
C ILE A 8 -23.97 -7.46 -45.45
N GLY A 9 -24.02 -6.13 -45.62
CA GLY A 9 -23.21 -5.19 -44.83
C GLY A 9 -23.61 -5.15 -43.35
N LEU A 10 -24.90 -5.30 -43.04
CA LEU A 10 -25.41 -5.28 -41.67
C LEU A 10 -25.02 -6.54 -40.88
N ALA A 11 -24.94 -7.70 -41.54
CA ALA A 11 -24.53 -8.95 -40.91
C ALA A 11 -23.04 -8.96 -40.51
N LEU A 12 -22.17 -8.24 -41.24
CA LEU A 12 -20.74 -8.18 -40.94
C LEU A 12 -20.41 -7.26 -39.75
N ALA A 13 -21.26 -6.26 -39.46
CA ALA A 13 -21.05 -5.31 -38.37
C ALA A 13 -21.30 -5.91 -36.97
N CYS A 14 -22.00 -7.05 -36.87
CA CYS A 14 -22.25 -7.73 -35.60
C CYS A 14 -21.09 -8.63 -35.12
N LEU A 15 -20.02 -8.76 -35.92
CA LEU A 15 -18.80 -9.48 -35.55
C LEU A 15 -17.76 -8.58 -34.85
N ALA A 16 -18.14 -7.35 -34.46
CA ALA A 16 -17.37 -6.53 -33.54
C ALA A 16 -17.41 -7.17 -32.14
N THR A 17 -16.64 -8.24 -32.00
CA THR A 17 -16.36 -8.95 -30.77
C THR A 17 -15.99 -7.92 -29.72
N THR A 18 -16.78 -7.83 -28.66
CA THR A 18 -16.42 -7.05 -27.47
C THR A 18 -15.02 -7.50 -27.06
N ALA A 19 -14.02 -6.62 -27.22
CA ALA A 19 -12.71 -6.85 -26.64
C ALA A 19 -12.94 -6.91 -25.13
N ALA A 20 -13.03 -8.13 -24.59
CA ALA A 20 -13.04 -8.34 -23.16
C ALA A 20 -11.72 -7.77 -22.67
N ALA A 21 -11.78 -6.62 -22.00
CA ALA A 21 -10.63 -5.98 -21.43
C ALA A 21 -10.19 -6.85 -20.24
N HIS A 22 -9.36 -7.85 -20.53
CA HIS A 22 -8.73 -8.64 -19.50
C HIS A 22 -7.82 -7.72 -18.68
N ASP A 23 -7.92 -7.86 -17.36
CA ASP A 23 -7.22 -6.98 -16.42
C ASP A 23 -5.71 -7.20 -16.43
N TYR A 24 -5.28 -8.46 -16.60
CA TYR A 24 -3.89 -8.86 -16.52
C TYR A 24 -3.45 -9.71 -17.72
N VAL A 25 -2.16 -9.67 -18.00
CA VAL A 25 -1.47 -10.57 -18.94
C VAL A 25 -0.30 -11.23 -18.23
N VAL A 26 -0.12 -12.54 -18.42
CA VAL A 26 1.04 -13.26 -17.88
C VAL A 26 2.30 -12.83 -18.62
N VAL A 27 3.29 -12.27 -17.92
CA VAL A 27 4.57 -11.85 -18.50
C VAL A 27 5.65 -12.91 -18.30
N ALA A 28 5.65 -13.56 -17.14
CA ALA A 28 6.57 -14.65 -16.83
C ALA A 28 5.87 -15.69 -15.95
N SER A 29 6.20 -16.96 -16.16
CA SER A 29 5.76 -18.06 -15.32
C SER A 29 6.92 -19.05 -15.17
N THR A 30 7.04 -19.61 -13.98
CA THR A 30 7.92 -20.77 -13.70
C THR A 30 7.15 -22.09 -13.76
N ASP A 31 5.83 -22.03 -13.92
CA ASP A 31 4.97 -23.18 -14.18
C ASP A 31 4.76 -23.32 -15.69
N PRO A 32 5.16 -24.46 -16.31
CA PRO A 32 5.00 -24.68 -17.74
C PRO A 32 3.54 -24.77 -18.21
N SER A 33 2.58 -25.01 -17.31
CA SER A 33 1.16 -25.06 -17.69
C SER A 33 0.54 -23.68 -17.91
N ILE A 34 1.25 -22.60 -17.53
CA ILE A 34 0.77 -21.22 -17.68
C ILE A 34 1.59 -20.53 -18.77
N ALA A 35 0.93 -20.27 -19.90
CA ALA A 35 1.57 -19.65 -21.05
C ALA A 35 1.80 -18.15 -20.82
N ARG A 36 2.92 -17.63 -21.31
CA ARG A 36 3.13 -16.17 -21.39
C ARG A 36 2.16 -15.58 -22.42
N GLY A 37 1.71 -14.36 -22.16
CA GLY A 37 0.69 -13.70 -22.97
C GLY A 37 -0.74 -14.14 -22.65
N GLN A 38 -0.94 -15.10 -21.74
CA GLN A 38 -2.27 -15.54 -21.35
C GLN A 38 -3.01 -14.39 -20.64
N PRO A 39 -4.21 -14.01 -21.13
CA PRO A 39 -5.04 -13.02 -20.45
C PRO A 39 -5.69 -13.62 -19.21
N ILE A 40 -5.71 -12.85 -18.13
CA ILE A 40 -6.27 -13.22 -16.83
C ILE A 40 -7.17 -12.10 -16.33
N ASP A 41 -8.38 -12.47 -15.91
CA ASP A 41 -9.33 -11.53 -15.29
C ASP A 41 -8.97 -11.27 -13.82
N ALA A 42 -9.25 -10.06 -13.34
CA ALA A 42 -9.09 -9.75 -11.93
C ALA A 42 -9.96 -10.67 -11.06
N GLY A 43 -9.39 -11.25 -10.01
CA GLY A 43 -10.10 -12.21 -9.15
C GLY A 43 -10.19 -13.64 -9.69
N ALA A 44 -9.70 -13.92 -10.89
CA ALA A 44 -9.64 -15.28 -11.42
C ALA A 44 -8.63 -16.12 -10.60
N ARG A 45 -8.95 -17.40 -10.36
CA ARG A 45 -8.05 -18.33 -9.69
C ARG A 45 -7.16 -19.03 -10.72
N LEU A 46 -5.85 -18.85 -10.59
CA LEU A 46 -4.84 -19.60 -11.33
C LEU A 46 -4.46 -20.88 -10.57
N PRO A 47 -4.43 -22.04 -11.25
CA PRO A 47 -3.90 -23.27 -10.69
C PRO A 47 -2.37 -23.20 -10.67
N LEU A 48 -1.80 -22.46 -9.72
CA LEU A 48 -0.35 -22.33 -9.55
C LEU A 48 0.12 -23.16 -8.35
N ALA A 49 0.89 -24.21 -8.61
CA ALA A 49 1.38 -25.13 -7.59
C ALA A 49 2.42 -24.49 -6.67
N ILE A 50 2.55 -25.00 -5.44
CA ILE A 50 3.55 -24.55 -4.46
C ILE A 50 4.96 -24.65 -5.07
N GLY A 51 5.77 -23.62 -4.87
CA GLY A 51 7.13 -23.55 -5.41
C GLY A 51 7.23 -22.88 -6.78
N HIS A 52 6.09 -22.69 -7.46
CA HIS A 52 6.02 -21.91 -8.69
C HIS A 52 5.58 -20.48 -8.41
N SER A 53 6.01 -19.56 -9.26
CA SER A 53 5.61 -18.16 -9.30
C SER A 53 5.18 -17.75 -10.70
N VAL A 54 4.23 -16.82 -10.75
CA VAL A 54 3.77 -16.16 -11.99
C VAL A 54 3.85 -14.64 -11.81
N THR A 55 4.31 -13.94 -12.84
CA THR A 55 4.33 -12.49 -12.92
C THR A 55 3.25 -12.04 -13.90
N LEU A 56 2.31 -11.27 -13.38
CA LEU A 56 1.20 -10.67 -14.09
C LEU A 56 1.50 -9.20 -14.35
N MET A 57 1.12 -8.70 -15.53
CA MET A 57 1.14 -7.27 -15.86
C MET A 57 -0.28 -6.78 -16.02
N TYR A 58 -0.63 -5.74 -15.28
CA TYR A 58 -1.92 -5.06 -15.43
C TYR A 58 -1.93 -4.23 -16.71
N ALA A 59 -3.12 -3.88 -17.21
CA ALA A 59 -3.27 -2.98 -18.36
C ALA A 59 -2.59 -1.60 -18.18
N SER A 60 -2.34 -1.16 -16.94
CA SER A 60 -1.58 0.06 -16.62
C SER A 60 -0.06 -0.07 -16.81
N GLY A 61 0.46 -1.28 -16.96
CA GLY A 61 1.89 -1.59 -16.94
C GLY A 61 2.45 -1.95 -15.56
N ASP A 62 1.63 -1.96 -14.50
CA ASP A 62 2.05 -2.45 -13.18
C ASP A 62 2.30 -3.96 -13.20
N LEU A 63 3.39 -4.41 -12.58
CA LEU A 63 3.76 -5.82 -12.47
C LEU A 63 3.49 -6.35 -11.06
N VAL A 64 2.89 -7.53 -10.96
CA VAL A 64 2.66 -8.25 -9.71
C VAL A 64 3.17 -9.67 -9.84
N THR A 65 3.97 -10.12 -8.88
CA THR A 65 4.41 -11.51 -8.80
C THR A 65 3.63 -12.25 -7.72
N LEU A 66 2.99 -13.34 -8.11
CA LEU A 66 2.22 -14.24 -7.26
C LEU A 66 3.02 -15.53 -7.03
N ARG A 67 3.01 -16.03 -5.79
CA ARG A 67 3.59 -17.34 -5.45
C ARG A 67 2.51 -18.37 -5.26
N GLY A 68 2.73 -19.55 -5.85
CA GLY A 68 1.82 -20.68 -5.82
C GLY A 68 1.54 -21.19 -4.40
N ALA A 69 0.33 -21.70 -4.23
CA ALA A 69 -0.19 -22.23 -2.98
C ALA A 69 -0.94 -23.54 -3.26
N SER A 70 -1.19 -24.35 -2.22
CA SER A 70 -1.84 -25.67 -2.35
C SER A 70 -3.26 -25.63 -2.95
N GLY A 71 -3.88 -24.46 -3.04
CA GLY A 71 -5.20 -24.23 -3.66
C GLY A 71 -5.17 -23.32 -4.89
N GLY A 72 -3.99 -23.09 -5.48
CA GLY A 72 -3.79 -22.07 -6.51
C GLY A 72 -3.76 -20.66 -5.91
N VAL A 73 -3.65 -19.66 -6.79
CA VAL A 73 -3.55 -18.25 -6.40
C VAL A 73 -4.61 -17.45 -7.11
N VAL A 74 -5.19 -16.47 -6.42
CA VAL A 74 -6.21 -15.59 -6.98
C VAL A 74 -5.54 -14.33 -7.53
N ALA A 75 -5.84 -13.98 -8.77
CA ALA A 75 -5.39 -12.74 -9.38
C ALA A 75 -5.92 -11.54 -8.57
N PRO A 76 -5.10 -10.52 -8.27
CA PRO A 76 -5.55 -9.40 -7.44
C PRO A 76 -6.74 -8.66 -8.05
N THR A 77 -7.79 -8.45 -7.26
CA THR A 77 -8.99 -7.69 -7.65
C THR A 77 -8.81 -6.19 -7.48
N ARG A 78 -8.05 -5.77 -6.46
CA ARG A 78 -7.63 -4.39 -6.29
C ARG A 78 -6.29 -4.18 -6.96
N ARG A 79 -6.13 -3.03 -7.63
CA ARG A 79 -4.81 -2.52 -8.06
C ARG A 79 -3.85 -2.67 -6.89
N ALA A 80 -2.95 -3.64 -6.95
CA ALA A 80 -1.71 -3.56 -6.20
C ALA A 80 -0.82 -2.55 -6.94
N SER A 81 -1.28 -1.30 -7.07
CA SER A 81 -0.48 -0.30 -7.75
C SER A 81 0.69 0.01 -6.84
N SER A 82 1.89 -0.13 -7.37
CA SER A 82 3.12 0.32 -6.73
C SER A 82 2.98 1.77 -6.20
N ALA A 83 2.20 2.59 -6.90
CA ALA A 83 1.82 3.94 -6.52
C ALA A 83 1.04 4.02 -5.20
N GLU A 84 0.11 3.10 -4.94
CA GLU A 84 -0.66 3.08 -3.68
C GLU A 84 0.20 2.56 -2.53
N ALA A 85 1.09 1.59 -2.77
CA ALA A 85 2.09 1.17 -1.78
C ALA A 85 3.06 2.30 -1.44
N GLN A 86 3.52 3.06 -2.45
CA GLN A 86 4.38 4.23 -2.26
C GLN A 86 3.64 5.37 -1.54
N ARG A 87 2.37 5.62 -1.87
CA ARG A 87 1.53 6.60 -1.18
C ARG A 87 1.26 6.21 0.27
N LEU A 88 1.06 4.92 0.53
CA LEU A 88 0.93 4.38 1.88
C LEU A 88 2.24 4.51 2.66
N GLU A 89 3.38 4.30 2.02
CA GLU A 89 4.70 4.47 2.63
C GLU A 89 4.98 5.95 2.96
N VAL A 90 4.66 6.86 2.05
CA VAL A 90 4.73 8.32 2.32
C VAL A 90 3.77 8.70 3.46
N LEU A 91 2.56 8.14 3.47
CA LEU A 91 1.62 8.36 4.57
C LEU A 91 2.15 7.82 5.90
N ARG A 92 2.80 6.65 5.90
CA ARG A 92 3.48 6.10 7.08
C ARG A 92 4.66 6.95 7.53
N MET A 93 5.40 7.57 6.61
CA MET A 93 6.45 8.53 6.97
C MET A 93 5.88 9.80 7.61
N MET A 94 4.66 10.20 7.23
CA MET A 94 3.98 11.36 7.82
C MET A 94 3.23 11.03 9.14
N VAL A 95 2.77 9.80 9.31
CA VAL A 95 1.88 9.37 10.42
C VAL A 95 2.59 8.45 11.43
N GLY A 96 3.74 7.88 11.08
CA GLY A 96 4.44 6.90 11.88
C GLY A 96 4.98 7.49 13.20
N PRO A 97 4.89 6.75 14.32
CA PRO A 97 5.50 7.17 15.59
C PRO A 97 7.03 7.22 15.44
N ALA A 98 7.64 8.25 16.01
CA ALA A 98 9.09 8.43 16.03
C ALA A 98 9.80 7.13 16.49
N PRO A 99 10.94 6.75 15.88
CA PRO A 99 11.63 5.52 16.24
C PRO A 99 11.96 5.51 17.74
N GLU A 100 11.52 4.46 18.42
CA GLU A 100 11.90 4.14 19.81
C GLU A 100 13.43 4.08 19.89
N PRO A 101 14.10 4.91 20.71
CA PRO A 101 15.54 4.91 20.78
C PRO A 101 16.03 3.69 21.54
N ALA A 102 16.62 2.75 20.79
CA ALA A 102 17.44 1.67 21.32
C ALA A 102 18.80 2.23 21.77
N GLY A 103 18.93 2.58 23.05
CA GLY A 103 20.22 2.87 23.68
C GLY A 103 20.16 3.89 24.83
N PRO A 104 21.11 3.84 25.77
CA PRO A 104 21.15 4.74 26.92
C PRO A 104 21.39 6.18 26.44
N ARG A 105 20.41 7.06 26.69
CA ARG A 105 20.42 8.45 26.23
C ARG A 105 21.40 9.28 27.08
N LEU A 106 22.60 9.52 26.55
CA LEU A 106 23.32 10.75 26.84
C LEU A 106 22.86 11.80 25.82
N ALA A 107 21.71 12.42 26.11
CA ALA A 107 21.16 13.48 25.28
C ALA A 107 22.03 14.74 25.41
N LYS A 108 22.91 14.94 24.43
CA LYS A 108 23.68 16.18 24.25
C LYS A 108 23.23 16.82 22.94
N THR A 109 22.25 17.72 23.01
CA THR A 109 21.95 18.65 21.91
C THR A 109 22.10 20.09 22.39
N ARG A 110 22.40 20.92 21.40
CA ARG A 110 23.10 22.20 21.48
C ARG A 110 22.12 23.30 21.92
N GLY A 111 21.94 23.51 23.23
CA GLY A 111 21.05 24.57 23.72
C GLY A 111 20.78 24.69 25.21
N GLY A 112 21.27 23.78 26.06
CA GLY A 112 20.97 23.81 27.50
C GLY A 112 20.06 22.66 27.91
N LEU A 113 20.18 22.24 29.16
CA LEU A 113 19.52 21.07 29.73
C LEU A 113 18.00 21.16 29.56
N CYS A 114 17.40 20.10 29.02
CA CYS A 114 15.94 19.98 29.02
C CYS A 114 15.42 20.04 30.46
N PRO A 115 14.36 20.82 30.74
CA PRO A 115 13.76 20.85 32.05
C PRO A 115 13.21 19.47 32.40
N ALA A 116 13.41 19.05 33.65
CA ALA A 116 12.87 17.78 34.12
C ALA A 116 11.34 17.78 34.01
N ALA A 117 10.74 16.65 33.60
CA ALA A 117 9.30 16.52 33.40
C ALA A 117 8.46 16.94 34.61
N ALA A 118 8.97 16.74 35.84
CA ALA A 118 8.31 17.16 37.08
C ALA A 118 8.17 18.68 37.23
N GLY A 119 8.96 19.47 36.50
CA GLY A 119 8.89 20.93 36.49
C GLY A 119 7.93 21.50 35.45
N LEU A 120 7.33 20.68 34.58
CA LEU A 120 6.41 21.09 33.52
C LEU A 120 4.98 20.81 33.96
N THR A 121 4.39 21.75 34.70
CA THR A 121 3.07 21.56 35.33
C THR A 121 1.91 22.10 34.51
N THR A 122 2.18 22.92 33.48
CA THR A 122 1.15 23.53 32.63
C THR A 122 1.27 23.03 31.18
N LEU A 123 0.15 23.05 30.44
CA LEU A 123 0.14 22.64 29.03
C LEU A 123 1.02 23.55 28.15
N ASP A 124 1.10 24.84 28.45
CA ASP A 124 1.94 25.79 27.72
C ASP A 124 3.44 25.53 27.94
N ASP A 125 3.85 25.18 29.17
CA ASP A 125 5.23 24.80 29.47
C ASP A 125 5.63 23.51 28.76
N ILE A 126 4.71 22.53 28.74
CA ILE A 126 4.88 21.26 28.03
C ILE A 126 5.05 21.50 26.52
N ALA A 127 4.20 22.34 25.92
CA ALA A 127 4.26 22.68 24.50
C ALA A 127 5.56 23.41 24.15
N THR A 128 6.02 24.32 25.01
CA THR A 128 7.28 25.06 24.83
C THR A 128 8.49 24.13 24.90
N ALA A 129 8.50 23.18 25.83
CA ALA A 129 9.56 22.16 25.92
C ALA A 129 9.60 21.26 24.68
N ALA A 130 8.44 20.87 24.13
CA ALA A 130 8.37 20.08 22.91
C ALA A 130 8.93 20.86 21.69
N GLN A 131 8.60 22.14 21.55
CA GLN A 131 9.12 23.01 20.49
C GLN A 131 10.63 23.29 20.64
N GLY A 132 11.13 23.32 21.86
CA GLY A 132 12.56 23.42 22.19
C GLY A 132 13.37 22.15 21.92
N GLY A 133 12.72 21.06 21.48
CA GLY A 133 13.38 19.78 21.17
C GLY A 133 13.49 18.82 22.35
N CYS A 134 12.89 19.13 23.50
CA CYS A 134 12.84 18.30 24.70
C CYS A 134 11.60 17.37 24.68
N THR A 135 11.50 16.58 23.61
CA THR A 135 10.30 15.78 23.31
C THR A 135 10.05 14.65 24.29
N ALA A 136 11.11 14.12 24.93
CA ALA A 136 11.00 13.03 25.89
C ALA A 136 10.40 13.50 27.21
N GLU A 137 10.89 14.63 27.72
CA GLU A 137 10.46 15.25 28.97
C GLU A 137 9.05 15.84 28.81
N ALA A 138 8.76 16.48 27.68
CA ALA A 138 7.43 17.00 27.37
C ALA A 138 6.38 15.88 27.31
N ARG A 139 6.71 14.73 26.70
CA ARG A 139 5.79 13.57 26.65
C ARG A 139 5.49 13.02 28.05
N ALA A 140 6.52 12.84 28.87
CA ALA A 140 6.35 12.36 30.24
C ALA A 140 5.50 13.31 31.10
N ALA A 141 5.68 14.63 30.93
CA ALA A 141 4.88 15.63 31.62
C ALA A 141 3.41 15.65 31.15
N LEU A 142 3.17 15.48 29.84
CA LEU A 142 1.81 15.43 29.29
C LEU A 142 1.03 14.20 29.78
N GLU A 143 1.67 13.03 29.81
CA GLU A 143 1.06 11.80 30.34
C GLU A 143 0.69 11.96 31.82
N ALA A 144 1.56 12.56 32.62
CA ALA A 144 1.28 12.87 34.02
C ALA A 144 0.13 13.88 34.18
N TRP A 145 0.09 14.92 33.35
CA TRP A 145 -0.97 15.94 33.37
C TRP A 145 -2.34 15.33 33.03
N LEU A 146 -2.41 14.46 32.02
CA LEU A 146 -3.64 13.76 31.64
C LEU A 146 -4.10 12.75 32.69
N ALA A 147 -3.17 12.04 33.34
CA ALA A 147 -3.50 11.15 34.45
C ALA A 147 -4.08 11.91 35.66
N ALA A 148 -3.63 13.14 35.89
CA ALA A 148 -4.16 14.01 36.94
C ALA A 148 -5.49 14.69 36.57
N HIS A 149 -5.79 14.81 35.27
CA HIS A 149 -7.01 15.44 34.74
C HIS A 149 -7.75 14.49 33.79
N PRO A 150 -8.27 13.35 34.30
CA PRO A 150 -9.09 12.47 33.49
C PRO A 150 -10.32 13.26 33.01
N ALA A 151 -10.61 13.15 31.71
CA ALA A 151 -11.82 13.73 31.15
C ALA A 151 -13.07 13.18 31.88
N PRO A 152 -14.08 14.01 32.16
CA PRO A 152 -15.30 13.58 32.85
C PRO A 152 -16.11 12.55 32.04
#